data_AF-A0A8H6MPF7-F1
#
_entry.id   AF-A0A8H6MPF7-F1
#
_cell.length_a   1.000
_cell.length_b   1.000
_cell.length_c   1.000
_cell.angle_alpha   90.00
_cell.angle_beta   90.00
_cell.angle_gamma   90.00
#
_symmetry.space_group_name_H-M   'P 1'
#
loop_
_entity.id
_entity.type
_entity.pdbx_description
1 polymer ?
#
loop_
_entity_poly.entity_id
_entity_poly.type
_entity_poly.pdbx_seq_one_letter_code
_entity_poly.pdbx_strand_id
1 'polypeptide(L)'
;MEVLQHADDLEKHRLADTSKQPSENILHKLTRDELLCIVDLLDLHDKFWLTQTCEVFRLLAKRDWDHEFSLLDKEQQERFLAGMPSD
;
A
#
# COMPACT_ATOMS: atom_id res chain seq x y z
N MET A 1 -24.69 -1.29 26.89
CA MET A 1 -23.62 -0.26 26.99
C MET A 1 -22.42 -0.92 27.65
N GLU A 2 -21.91 -2.01 27.05
CA GLU A 2 -20.86 -2.87 27.65
C GLU A 2 -19.68 -3.11 26.70
N VAL A 3 -19.76 -2.61 25.45
CA VAL A 3 -18.71 -2.79 24.44
C VAL A 3 -17.56 -1.80 24.63
N LEU A 4 -17.82 -0.66 25.28
CA LEU A 4 -16.81 0.38 25.51
C LEU A 4 -15.85 0.05 26.67
N GLN A 5 -16.22 -0.86 27.58
CA GLN A 5 -15.39 -1.19 28.74
C GLN A 5 -14.25 -2.16 28.38
N HIS A 6 -14.41 -2.99 27.35
CA HIS A 6 -13.36 -3.91 26.88
C HIS A 6 -12.29 -3.23 26.02
N ALA A 7 -12.55 -2.03 25.49
CA ALA A 7 -11.55 -1.25 24.77
C ALA A 7 -10.47 -0.71 25.72
N ASP A 8 -10.89 -0.25 26.91
CA ASP A 8 -9.98 0.35 27.90
C ASP A 8 -9.01 -0.67 28.54
N ASP A 9 -9.43 -1.92 28.72
CA ASP A 9 -8.57 -2.98 29.26
C ASP A 9 -7.56 -3.51 28.23
N LEU A 10 -7.87 -3.46 26.94
CA LEU A 10 -6.93 -3.82 25.87
C LEU A 10 -5.82 -2.76 25.72
N GLU A 11 -6.12 -1.51 26.03
CA GLU A 11 -5.19 -0.39 25.92
C GLU A 11 -4.15 -0.37 27.05
N LYS A 12 -4.51 -0.88 28.25
CA LYS A 12 -3.57 -1.03 29.37
C LYS A 12 -2.50 -2.10 29.15
N HIS A 13 -2.81 -3.18 28.41
CA HIS A 13 -1.83 -4.24 28.14
C HIS A 13 -0.87 -3.92 26.98
N ARG A 14 -1.20 -2.94 26.13
CA ARG A 14 -0.37 -2.57 24.97
C ARG A 14 0.70 -1.52 25.28
N LEU A 15 0.73 -0.98 26.51
CA LEU A 15 1.67 0.06 26.94
C LEU A 15 2.89 -0.47 27.72
N ALA A 16 3.00 -1.79 27.93
CA ALA A 16 4.17 -2.39 28.58
C ALA A 16 5.33 -2.70 27.61
N ASP A 17 5.11 -2.62 26.29
CA ASP A 17 6.12 -2.93 25.25
C ASP A 17 6.61 -1.70 24.47
N THR A 18 6.47 -0.50 25.03
CA THR A 18 6.95 0.74 24.39
C THR A 18 8.43 0.99 24.69
N SER A 19 9.32 0.27 24.01
CA SER A 19 10.73 0.71 23.84
C SER A 19 11.22 0.72 22.39
N LYS A 20 10.34 0.48 21.41
CA LYS A 20 10.64 0.78 20.01
C LYS A 20 9.97 2.10 19.63
N GLN A 21 10.78 3.14 19.48
CA GLN A 21 10.36 4.38 18.82
C GLN A 21 9.56 4.04 17.55
N PRO A 22 8.49 4.76 17.22
CA PRO A 22 7.85 4.60 15.92
C PRO A 22 8.91 4.95 14.89
N SER A 23 9.39 3.95 14.15
CA SER A 23 10.24 4.16 12.99
C SER A 23 9.48 5.10 12.07
N GLU A 24 9.88 6.37 12.01
CA GLU A 24 9.22 7.38 11.20
C GLU A 24 9.15 6.85 9.77
N ASN A 25 7.94 6.55 9.30
CA ASN A 25 7.73 5.99 7.98
C ASN A 25 8.17 7.04 6.95
N ILE A 26 9.29 6.74 6.27
CA ILE A 26 9.96 7.65 5.33
C ILE A 26 9.05 8.11 4.20
N LEU A 27 8.01 7.34 3.86
CA LEU A 27 7.03 7.71 2.86
C LEU A 27 6.24 8.98 3.22
N HIS A 28 6.06 9.29 4.51
CA HIS A 28 5.42 10.54 4.94
C HIS A 28 6.34 11.76 4.87
N LYS A 29 7.65 11.55 4.69
CA LYS A 29 8.63 12.63 4.52
C LYS A 29 8.80 13.03 3.05
N LEU A 30 8.38 12.16 2.13
CA LEU A 30 8.42 12.43 0.70
C LEU A 30 7.26 13.36 0.32
N THR A 31 7.55 14.28 -0.58
CA THR A 31 6.55 15.10 -1.24
C THR A 31 5.68 14.25 -2.16
N ARG A 32 4.51 14.78 -2.52
CA ARG A 32 3.63 14.14 -3.50
C ARG A 32 4.34 13.87 -4.82
N ASP A 33 5.14 14.81 -5.31
CA ASP A 33 5.81 14.70 -6.61
C ASP A 33 6.90 13.63 -6.59
N GLU A 34 7.63 13.50 -5.47
CA GLU A 34 8.59 12.41 -5.27
C GLU A 34 7.91 11.04 -5.22
N LEU A 35 6.75 10.95 -4.54
CA LEU A 35 5.96 9.71 -4.51
C LEU A 35 5.41 9.35 -5.88
N LEU A 36 4.96 10.33 -6.67
CA LEU A 36 4.53 10.10 -8.05
C LEU A 36 5.69 9.64 -8.95
N CYS A 37 6.86 10.25 -8.81
CA CYS A 37 8.07 9.83 -9.53
C CYS A 37 8.43 8.37 -9.21
N ILE A 38 8.35 7.96 -7.94
CA ILE A 38 8.55 6.56 -7.55
C ILE A 38 7.51 5.67 -8.23
N VAL A 39 6.22 6.04 -8.17
CA VAL A 39 5.15 5.26 -8.81
C VAL A 39 5.42 5.13 -10.30
N ASP A 40 5.79 6.19 -11.01
CA ASP A 40 5.99 6.15 -12.47
C ASP A 40 7.08 5.17 -12.90
N LEU A 41 8.11 4.98 -12.07
CA LEU A 41 9.24 4.07 -12.31
C LEU A 41 8.92 2.58 -12.07
N LEU A 42 7.77 2.27 -11.49
CA LEU A 42 7.41 0.90 -11.14
C LEU A 42 6.66 0.19 -12.25
N ASP A 43 6.83 -1.13 -12.31
CA ASP A 43 6.02 -1.96 -13.19
C ASP A 43 4.57 -2.04 -12.71
N LEU A 44 3.67 -2.43 -13.61
CA LEU A 44 2.24 -2.47 -13.33
C LEU A 44 1.91 -3.37 -12.13
N HIS A 45 2.61 -4.50 -11.99
CA HIS A 45 2.48 -5.42 -10.86
C HIS A 45 2.85 -4.76 -9.53
N ASP A 46 3.98 -4.06 -9.48
CA ASP A 46 4.46 -3.38 -8.28
C ASP A 46 3.56 -2.22 -7.89
N LYS A 47 3.09 -1.45 -8.89
CA LYS A 47 2.08 -0.40 -8.69
C LYS A 47 0.82 -0.98 -8.07
N PHE A 48 0.33 -2.12 -8.58
CA PHE A 48 -0.84 -2.80 -8.03
C PHE A 48 -0.62 -3.14 -6.55
N TRP A 49 0.46 -3.86 -6.21
CA TRP A 49 0.74 -4.26 -4.83
C TRP A 49 0.92 -3.08 -3.88
N LEU A 50 1.56 -2.00 -4.33
CA LEU A 50 1.70 -0.79 -3.52
C LEU A 50 0.36 -0.17 -3.18
N THR A 51 -0.60 -0.12 -4.11
CA THR A 51 -1.93 0.41 -3.80
C THR A 51 -2.75 -0.49 -2.88
N GLN A 52 -2.50 -1.81 -2.88
CA GLN A 52 -3.14 -2.73 -1.94
C GLN A 52 -2.57 -2.57 -0.52
N THR A 53 -1.25 -2.46 -0.40
CA THR A 53 -0.53 -2.53 0.89
C THR A 53 -0.24 -1.18 1.52
N CYS A 54 -0.21 -0.08 0.75
CA CYS A 54 0.13 1.26 1.23
C CYS A 54 -1.00 2.26 0.96
N GLU A 55 -1.56 2.82 2.03
CA GLU A 55 -2.64 3.80 1.95
C GLU A 55 -2.25 5.08 1.18
N VAL A 56 -1.01 5.56 1.37
CA VAL A 56 -0.50 6.75 0.66
C VAL A 56 -0.55 6.54 -0.86
N PHE A 57 -0.05 5.38 -1.33
CA PHE A 57 -0.07 5.07 -2.76
C PHE A 57 -1.48 4.76 -3.28
N ARG A 58 -2.35 4.17 -2.46
CA ARG A 58 -3.77 3.97 -2.80
C ARG A 58 -4.47 5.30 -3.09
N LEU A 59 -4.21 6.32 -2.26
CA LEU A 59 -4.78 7.66 -2.42
C LEU A 59 -4.20 8.42 -3.61
N LEU A 60 -2.93 8.18 -3.94
CA LEU A 60 -2.25 8.83 -5.06
C LEU A 60 -2.64 8.25 -6.42
N ALA A 61 -2.65 6.92 -6.54
CA ALA A 61 -2.84 6.27 -7.83
C ALA A 61 -4.28 6.39 -8.34
N LYS A 62 -5.30 6.28 -7.47
CA LYS A 62 -6.73 6.23 -7.84
C LYS A 62 -6.99 5.51 -9.17
N ARG A 63 -6.36 4.35 -9.35
CA ARG A 63 -6.47 3.54 -10.58
C ARG A 63 -7.61 2.55 -10.45
N ASP A 64 -8.33 2.38 -11.55
CA ASP A 64 -9.25 1.26 -11.73
C ASP A 64 -8.44 0.06 -12.22
N TRP A 65 -8.02 -0.80 -11.28
CA TRP A 65 -7.17 -1.94 -11.59
C TRP A 65 -7.87 -3.00 -12.44
N ASP A 66 -9.20 -3.11 -12.36
CA ASP A 66 -9.96 -4.03 -13.21
C ASP A 66 -9.92 -3.54 -14.66
N HIS A 67 -10.07 -2.23 -14.86
CA HIS A 67 -9.91 -1.62 -16.18
C HIS A 67 -8.47 -1.76 -16.69
N GLU A 68 -7.46 -1.40 -15.90
CA GLU A 68 -6.04 -1.49 -16.28
C GLU A 68 -5.65 -2.92 -16.64
N PHE A 69 -6.11 -3.92 -15.87
CA PHE A 69 -5.87 -5.33 -16.16
C PHE A 69 -6.57 -5.79 -17.44
N SER A 70 -7.79 -5.28 -17.71
CA SER A 70 -8.54 -5.61 -18.93
C SER A 70 -7.90 -5.08 -20.22
N LEU A 71 -7.07 -4.04 -20.13
CA LEU A 71 -6.34 -3.47 -21.28
C LEU A 71 -5.11 -4.29 -21.67
N LEU A 72 -4.64 -5.17 -20.80
CA LEU A 72 -3.52 -6.07 -21.07
C LEU A 72 -3.96 -7.17 -22.02
N ASP A 73 -3.09 -7.54 -22.97
CA ASP A 73 -3.29 -8.77 -23.71
C ASP A 73 -3.08 -10.01 -22.82
N LYS A 74 -3.40 -11.21 -23.33
CA LYS A 74 -3.33 -12.43 -22.52
C LYS A 74 -1.91 -12.72 -22.00
N GLU A 75 -0.88 -12.49 -22.80
CA GLU A 75 0.51 -12.73 -22.38
C GLU A 75 0.91 -11.75 -21.28
N GLN A 76 0.54 -10.49 -21.43
CA GLN A 76 0.76 -9.45 -20.43
C GLN A 76 -0.01 -9.71 -19.14
N GLN A 77 -1.25 -10.21 -19.21
CA GLN A 77 -2.03 -10.62 -18.03
C GLN A 77 -1.34 -11.78 -17.28
N GLU A 78 -0.85 -12.80 -18.00
CA GLU A 78 -0.11 -13.91 -17.41
C GLU A 78 1.18 -13.44 -16.74
N ARG A 79 1.94 -12.54 -17.40
CA ARG A 79 3.14 -11.91 -16.83
C ARG A 79 2.82 -11.06 -15.60
N PHE A 80 1.76 -10.26 -15.64
CA PHE A 80 1.28 -9.48 -14.50
C PHE A 80 0.96 -10.40 -13.31
N LEU A 81 0.22 -11.48 -13.52
CA LEU A 81 -0.13 -12.41 -12.44
C LEU A 81 1.10 -13.15 -11.89
N ALA A 82 2.10 -13.40 -12.74
CA ALA A 82 3.37 -14.00 -12.35
C ALA A 82 4.36 -13.03 -11.67
N GLY A 83 4.06 -11.72 -11.64
CA GLY A 83 5.00 -10.71 -11.14
C GLY A 83 6.21 -10.49 -12.02
N MET A 84 6.08 -10.76 -13.32
CA MET A 84 7.11 -10.55 -14.31
C MET A 84 7.03 -9.11 -14.85
N PRO A 85 8.18 -8.47 -15.15
CA PRO A 85 8.20 -7.15 -15.78
C PRO A 85 7.40 -7.14 -17.08
N SER A 86 6.79 -6.01 -17.41
CA SER A 86 6.20 -5.79 -18.74
C SER A 86 7.32 -5.25 -19.64
N ASP A 87 7.64 -5.97 -20.72
CA ASP A 87 8.71 -5.58 -21.67
C ASP A 87 8.32 -4.34 -22.50
#